data_AF-A0AAJ0B6U6-F1
#
_entry.id   AF-A0AAJ0B6U6-F1
#
_cell.length_a   1.000
_cell.length_b   1.000
_cell.length_c   1.000
_cell.angle_alpha   90.00
_cell.angle_beta   90.00
_cell.angle_gamma   90.00
#
_symmetry.space_group_name_H-M   'P 1'
#
loop_
_entity.id
_entity.type
_entity.pdbx_description
1 polymer ?
#
loop_
_entity_poly.entity_id
_entity_poly.type
_entity_poly.pdbx_seq_one_letter_code
_entity_poly.pdbx_strand_id
1 'polypeptide(L)'
;MLNLTSPHRLHHLNTKRHNLNTSEITDMASTEEIPKPKIKLYWLNDSRAQRIVWLLEELGLDYEVVIFHRDPQTMFAPPELARVHPLGKAPAVGLTYPGEENETVLVESGFITQYLCDRFGEGTGLVPPRYAPGDAANEGKKETEAWMRYQHLLHYAEGSLMPPLLVALILSIMKGPKIPFFIRPVVGAVADKLYAVFVRPNMEKHLAFLEQLLDTAPSGGPYLCGDKLTAADILMSYPLLTVRPRLQPLESKGKLLEGYPKLWAYVDRLEKEEGYKRAMKRMEKVEGTIRGK
;
A
#
# COMPACT_ATOMS: atom_id res chain seq x y z
N MET A 1 -16.97 46.01 -52.35
CA MET A 1 -17.57 45.79 -51.02
C MET A 1 -16.56 46.23 -49.98
N LEU A 2 -16.94 47.27 -49.23
CA LEU A 2 -16.11 48.12 -48.38
C LEU A 2 -16.06 47.61 -46.93
N ASN A 3 -14.93 47.92 -46.29
CA ASN A 3 -14.76 48.42 -44.93
C ASN A 3 -14.90 47.50 -43.69
N LEU A 4 -13.75 47.44 -43.01
CA LEU A 4 -13.55 47.44 -41.57
C LEU A 4 -14.34 48.58 -40.88
N THR A 5 -14.93 48.28 -39.71
CA THR A 5 -15.43 49.11 -38.58
C THR A 5 -16.56 48.27 -37.92
N SER A 6 -16.80 48.15 -36.62
CA SER A 6 -16.45 48.86 -35.39
C SER A 6 -16.77 47.94 -34.18
N PRO A 7 -16.32 48.22 -32.95
CA PRO A 7 -16.46 47.37 -31.76
C PRO A 7 -17.64 47.79 -30.87
N HIS A 8 -18.34 46.84 -30.25
CA HIS A 8 -19.18 47.03 -29.03
C HIS A 8 -19.48 45.63 -28.46
N ARG A 9 -19.36 45.33 -27.17
CA ARG A 9 -20.17 45.91 -26.10
C ARG A 9 -19.58 45.51 -24.73
N LEU A 10 -18.92 46.43 -24.03
CA LEU A 10 -18.66 46.31 -22.59
C LEU A 10 -19.95 46.67 -21.86
N HIS A 11 -20.62 45.68 -21.27
CA HIS A 11 -21.69 45.93 -20.32
C HIS A 11 -21.08 46.22 -18.95
N HIS A 12 -21.17 47.48 -18.52
CA HIS A 12 -21.07 47.86 -17.12
C HIS A 12 -22.17 47.16 -16.31
N LEU A 13 -21.78 46.22 -15.46
CA LEU A 13 -22.58 45.82 -14.30
C LEU A 13 -21.84 46.26 -13.04
N ASN A 14 -22.24 47.44 -12.60
CA ASN A 14 -21.99 47.97 -11.27
C ASN A 14 -22.65 47.02 -10.25
N THR A 15 -21.85 46.24 -9.54
CA THR A 15 -22.33 45.51 -8.35
C THR A 15 -21.52 45.98 -7.15
N LYS A 16 -22.16 46.82 -6.33
CA LYS A 16 -21.77 47.05 -4.94
C LYS A 16 -21.70 45.70 -4.25
N ARG A 17 -20.50 45.21 -3.97
CA ARG A 17 -20.28 44.17 -2.96
C ARG A 17 -19.60 44.82 -1.77
N HIS A 18 -20.25 44.67 -0.63
CA HIS A 18 -19.84 45.18 0.66
C HIS A 18 -18.37 44.89 0.94
N ASN A 19 -17.66 45.90 1.44
CA ASN A 19 -16.41 45.71 2.16
C ASN A 19 -16.73 44.85 3.38
N LEU A 20 -16.57 43.53 3.27
CA LEU A 20 -16.43 42.67 4.44
C LEU A 20 -15.11 43.04 5.08
N ASN A 21 -15.18 43.44 6.35
CA ASN A 21 -14.03 43.86 7.12
C ASN A 21 -13.11 42.65 7.28
N THR A 22 -11.80 42.82 7.11
CA THR A 22 -10.80 41.73 7.12
C THR A 22 -10.76 40.97 8.47
N SER A 23 -11.39 41.52 9.51
CA SER A 23 -11.62 40.91 10.82
C SER A 23 -12.77 39.89 10.86
N GLU A 24 -13.70 39.89 9.90
CA GLU A 24 -14.82 38.93 9.86
C GLU A 24 -14.46 37.64 9.09
N ILE A 25 -13.44 37.68 8.23
CA ILE A 25 -12.92 36.51 7.50
C ILE A 25 -12.00 35.66 8.40
N THR A 26 -11.48 36.24 9.47
CA THR A 26 -10.52 35.58 10.39
C THR A 26 -11.18 34.74 11.49
N ASP A 27 -12.51 34.82 11.65
CA ASP A 27 -13.27 34.10 12.69
C ASP A 27 -14.13 32.92 12.15
N MET A 28 -14.04 32.59 10.85
CA MET A 28 -14.76 31.46 10.23
C MET A 28 -13.87 30.24 9.89
N ALA A 29 -12.59 30.26 10.25
CA ALA A 29 -11.76 29.06 10.24
C ALA A 29 -12.01 28.25 11.53
N SER A 30 -13.26 27.89 11.79
CA SER A 30 -13.55 26.76 12.65
C SER A 30 -12.85 25.57 12.02
N THR A 31 -11.93 24.93 12.74
CA THR A 31 -11.41 23.60 12.39
C THR A 31 -12.59 22.64 12.38
N GLU A 32 -13.32 22.56 11.27
CA GLU A 32 -14.29 21.50 11.04
C GLU A 32 -13.49 20.19 11.09
N GLU A 33 -13.60 19.49 12.20
CA GLU A 33 -12.98 18.19 12.39
C GLU A 33 -13.41 17.30 11.22
N ILE A 34 -12.44 16.78 10.46
CA ILE A 34 -12.72 15.89 9.33
C ILE A 34 -13.66 14.79 9.83
N PRO A 35 -14.88 14.66 9.25
CA PRO A 35 -15.83 13.67 9.76
C PRO A 35 -15.21 12.29 9.67
N LYS A 36 -15.14 11.58 10.80
CA LYS A 36 -14.52 10.26 10.88
C LYS A 36 -15.54 9.18 10.51
N PRO A 37 -15.29 8.34 9.50
CA PRO A 37 -16.20 7.26 9.17
C PRO A 37 -16.07 6.11 10.18
N LYS A 38 -17.11 5.27 10.29
CA LYS A 38 -16.92 3.92 10.82
C LYS A 38 -16.09 3.13 9.80
N ILE A 39 -14.96 2.56 10.24
CA ILE A 39 -14.05 1.80 9.40
C ILE A 39 -14.22 0.30 9.67
N LYS A 40 -14.39 -0.49 8.60
CA LYS A 40 -14.26 -1.95 8.63
C LYS A 40 -13.08 -2.40 7.77
N LEU A 41 -12.20 -3.20 8.33
CA LEU A 41 -11.19 -3.93 7.58
C LEU A 41 -11.68 -5.36 7.33
N TYR A 42 -11.85 -5.71 6.07
CA TYR A 42 -12.16 -7.07 5.66
C TYR A 42 -10.86 -7.88 5.52
N TRP A 43 -10.58 -8.68 6.55
CA TRP A 43 -9.36 -9.47 6.70
C TRP A 43 -9.51 -10.85 6.09
N LEU A 44 -8.45 -11.30 5.39
CA LEU A 44 -8.27 -12.70 5.00
C LEU A 44 -6.90 -13.15 5.50
N ASN A 45 -6.80 -14.31 6.14
CA ASN A 45 -5.50 -14.84 6.57
C ASN A 45 -4.56 -15.03 5.37
N ASP A 46 -3.25 -14.87 5.62
CA ASP A 46 -2.20 -14.97 4.60
C ASP A 46 -2.51 -14.10 3.36
N SER A 47 -2.86 -12.83 3.63
CA SER A 47 -3.21 -11.88 2.59
C SER A 47 -2.50 -10.55 2.78
N ARG A 48 -2.63 -9.75 1.72
CA ARG A 48 -2.19 -8.35 1.66
C ARG A 48 -2.85 -7.45 2.70
N ALA A 49 -3.85 -7.91 3.46
CA ALA A 49 -4.51 -7.11 4.48
C ALA A 49 -3.59 -6.76 5.67
N GLN A 50 -2.51 -7.52 5.90
CA GLN A 50 -1.53 -7.23 6.95
C GLN A 50 -0.98 -5.81 6.91
N ARG A 51 -0.64 -5.30 5.71
CA ARG A 51 -0.14 -3.92 5.58
C ARG A 51 -1.20 -2.86 5.85
N ILE A 52 -2.49 -3.18 5.67
CA ILE A 52 -3.57 -2.22 5.94
C ILE A 52 -3.87 -2.17 7.44
N VAL A 53 -3.76 -3.28 8.17
CA VAL A 53 -3.78 -3.27 9.64
C VAL A 53 -2.68 -2.34 10.14
N TRP A 54 -1.44 -2.54 9.68
CA TRP A 54 -0.33 -1.67 10.08
C TRP A 54 -0.57 -0.21 9.73
N LEU A 55 -1.04 0.09 8.52
CA LEU A 55 -1.37 1.46 8.14
C LEU A 55 -2.41 2.10 9.06
N LEU A 56 -3.48 1.39 9.40
CA LEU A 56 -4.51 1.88 10.32
C LEU A 56 -3.95 2.15 11.73
N GLU A 57 -3.04 1.30 12.21
CA GLU A 57 -2.34 1.50 13.49
C GLU A 57 -1.36 2.69 13.50
N GLU A 58 -0.77 3.05 12.37
CA GLU A 58 0.10 4.25 12.25
C GLU A 58 -0.71 5.53 12.05
N LEU A 59 -1.87 5.44 11.40
CA LEU A 59 -2.81 6.56 11.28
C LEU A 59 -3.60 6.80 12.58
N GLY A 60 -3.52 5.89 13.56
CA GLY A 60 -4.27 5.99 14.81
C GLY A 60 -5.79 5.92 14.60
N LEU A 61 -6.24 5.22 13.56
CA LEU A 61 -7.65 5.10 13.23
C LEU A 61 -8.29 3.93 13.99
N ASP A 62 -9.51 4.16 14.48
CA ASP A 62 -10.33 3.09 15.06
C ASP A 62 -11.02 2.29 13.95
N TYR A 63 -10.94 0.96 14.02
CA TYR A 63 -11.54 0.07 13.03
C TYR A 63 -12.02 -1.27 13.61
N GLU A 64 -13.08 -1.79 12.99
CA GLU A 64 -13.58 -3.14 13.18
C GLU A 64 -12.90 -4.09 12.19
N VAL A 65 -12.56 -5.32 12.61
CA VAL A 65 -12.01 -6.34 11.72
C VAL A 65 -13.07 -7.39 11.44
N VAL A 66 -13.43 -7.57 10.17
CA VAL A 66 -14.31 -8.64 9.69
C VAL A 66 -13.43 -9.74 9.10
N ILE A 67 -13.42 -10.91 9.74
CA ILE A 67 -12.49 -11.99 9.40
C ILE A 67 -13.12 -12.98 8.41
N PHE A 68 -12.33 -13.32 7.41
CA PHE A 68 -12.51 -14.46 6.52
C PHE A 68 -11.31 -15.39 6.63
N HIS A 69 -11.55 -16.69 6.51
CA HIS A 69 -10.49 -17.70 6.46
C HIS A 69 -10.45 -18.36 5.09
N ARG A 70 -9.25 -18.58 4.60
CA ARG A 70 -9.01 -19.41 3.42
C ARG A 70 -9.42 -20.85 3.70
N ASP A 71 -9.92 -21.52 2.67
CA ASP A 71 -10.16 -22.95 2.74
C ASP A 71 -8.82 -23.69 3.00
N PRO A 72 -8.75 -24.58 4.01
CA PRO A 72 -7.48 -25.19 4.41
C PRO A 72 -6.90 -26.17 3.37
N GLN A 73 -7.72 -26.66 2.44
CA GLN A 73 -7.29 -27.59 1.41
C GLN A 73 -6.76 -26.86 0.17
N THR A 74 -7.53 -25.89 -0.31
CA THR A 74 -7.29 -25.16 -1.57
C THR A 74 -6.56 -23.83 -1.38
N MET A 75 -6.54 -23.28 -0.17
CA MET A 75 -6.07 -21.93 0.17
C MET A 75 -6.82 -20.80 -0.55
N PHE A 76 -7.98 -21.07 -1.16
CA PHE A 76 -8.79 -20.03 -1.79
C PHE A 76 -9.58 -19.23 -0.77
N ALA A 77 -9.91 -17.99 -1.16
CA ALA A 77 -10.79 -17.16 -0.36
C ALA A 77 -12.21 -17.76 -0.34
N PRO A 78 -12.95 -17.61 0.76
CA PRO A 78 -14.30 -18.13 0.86
C PRO A 78 -15.25 -17.33 -0.06
N PRO A 79 -16.26 -17.95 -0.69
CA PRO A 79 -17.19 -17.26 -1.60
C PRO A 79 -17.90 -16.05 -0.97
N GLU A 80 -18.10 -16.05 0.34
CA GLU A 80 -18.73 -14.97 1.09
C GLU A 80 -17.95 -13.66 1.00
N LEU A 81 -16.64 -13.69 0.76
CA LEU A 81 -15.84 -12.47 0.57
C LEU A 81 -16.29 -11.70 -0.70
N ALA A 82 -16.90 -12.38 -1.68
CA ALA A 82 -17.45 -11.72 -2.86
C ALA A 82 -18.65 -10.81 -2.55
N ARG A 83 -19.27 -10.95 -1.36
CA ARG A 83 -20.32 -10.05 -0.89
C ARG A 83 -19.80 -8.67 -0.50
N VAL A 84 -18.50 -8.56 -0.18
CA VAL A 84 -17.82 -7.29 0.11
C VAL A 84 -17.46 -6.58 -1.19
N HIS A 85 -16.85 -7.30 -2.11
CA HIS A 85 -16.52 -6.80 -3.44
C HIS A 85 -16.54 -7.96 -4.45
N PRO A 86 -17.09 -7.80 -5.67
CA PRO A 86 -17.32 -8.91 -6.61
C PRO A 86 -16.08 -9.77 -6.95
N LEU A 87 -14.87 -9.20 -6.85
CA LEU A 87 -13.62 -9.94 -7.08
C LEU A 87 -13.23 -10.92 -5.96
N GLY A 88 -13.86 -10.83 -4.77
CA GLY A 88 -13.58 -11.70 -3.63
C GLY A 88 -12.11 -11.68 -3.19
N LYS A 89 -11.50 -10.49 -3.17
CA LYS A 89 -10.08 -10.28 -2.80
C LYS A 89 -9.97 -9.44 -1.54
N ALA A 90 -8.85 -9.62 -0.84
CA ALA A 90 -8.45 -8.82 0.31
C ALA A 90 -7.09 -8.15 0.03
N PRO A 91 -6.83 -6.95 0.59
CA PRO A 91 -7.68 -6.19 1.50
C PRO A 91 -8.89 -5.54 0.81
N ALA A 92 -9.93 -5.32 1.61
CA ALA A 92 -10.98 -4.34 1.34
C ALA A 92 -11.24 -3.54 2.62
N VAL A 93 -11.55 -2.25 2.48
CA VAL A 93 -11.88 -1.36 3.61
C VAL A 93 -13.25 -0.74 3.36
N GLY A 94 -14.19 -0.97 4.28
CA GLY A 94 -15.48 -0.33 4.29
C GLY A 94 -15.45 0.97 5.08
N LEU A 95 -16.02 2.04 4.52
CA LEU A 95 -16.19 3.35 5.16
C LEU A 95 -17.67 3.73 5.16
N THR A 96 -18.20 4.10 6.31
CA THR A 96 -19.56 4.69 6.44
C THR A 96 -19.44 6.00 7.18
N TYR A 97 -19.69 7.13 6.49
CA TYR A 97 -19.62 8.45 7.12
C TYR A 97 -20.90 8.77 7.89
N PRO A 98 -20.84 9.70 8.86
CA PRO A 98 -22.03 10.18 9.56
C PRO A 98 -23.12 10.67 8.59
N GLY A 99 -24.33 10.13 8.73
CA GLY A 99 -25.46 10.45 7.85
C GLY A 99 -25.56 9.58 6.59
N GLU A 100 -24.61 8.67 6.35
CA GLU A 100 -24.70 7.68 5.28
C GLU A 100 -25.32 6.36 5.77
N GLU A 101 -26.18 5.76 4.95
CA GLU A 101 -26.74 4.43 5.21
C GLU A 101 -25.89 3.32 4.59
N ASN A 102 -25.17 3.63 3.50
CA ASN A 102 -24.43 2.66 2.71
C ASN A 102 -22.93 2.77 2.95
N GLU A 103 -22.26 1.62 2.96
CA GLU A 103 -20.81 1.55 3.06
C GLU A 103 -20.16 1.77 1.69
N THR A 104 -19.15 2.66 1.64
CA THR A 104 -18.22 2.78 0.52
C THR A 104 -17.07 1.79 0.71
N VAL A 105 -16.93 0.83 -0.20
CA VAL A 105 -15.87 -0.18 -0.14
C VAL A 105 -14.69 0.23 -1.02
N LEU A 106 -13.53 0.41 -0.38
CA LEU A 106 -12.24 0.62 -1.03
C LEU A 106 -11.53 -0.72 -1.24
N VAL A 107 -11.06 -0.95 -2.46
CA VAL A 107 -10.24 -2.11 -2.86
C VAL A 107 -8.96 -1.61 -3.52
N GLU A 108 -8.01 -2.52 -3.79
CA GLU A 108 -6.64 -2.20 -4.20
C GLU A 108 -5.83 -1.52 -3.10
N SER A 109 -4.89 -2.26 -2.50
CA SER A 109 -4.13 -1.77 -1.35
C SER A 109 -3.36 -0.47 -1.60
N GLY A 110 -2.88 -0.24 -2.83
CA GLY A 110 -2.20 1.00 -3.18
C GLY A 110 -3.16 2.19 -3.09
N PHE A 111 -4.37 2.02 -3.65
CA PHE A 111 -5.45 3.00 -3.56
C PHE A 111 -5.96 3.18 -2.13
N ILE A 112 -6.20 2.11 -1.39
CA ILE A 112 -6.58 2.18 0.04
C ILE A 112 -5.52 2.98 0.82
N THR A 113 -4.24 2.69 0.59
CA THR A 113 -3.14 3.40 1.26
C THR A 113 -3.13 4.88 0.93
N GLN A 114 -3.24 5.21 -0.36
CA GLN A 114 -3.32 6.58 -0.83
C GLN A 114 -4.51 7.32 -0.22
N TYR A 115 -5.73 6.78 -0.34
CA TYR A 115 -6.95 7.39 0.17
C TYR A 115 -6.86 7.68 1.68
N LEU A 116 -6.44 6.68 2.47
CA LEU A 116 -6.35 6.84 3.93
C LEU A 116 -5.29 7.88 4.32
N CYS A 117 -4.16 7.93 3.63
CA CYS A 117 -3.12 8.92 3.90
C CYS A 117 -3.54 10.33 3.47
N ASP A 118 -4.17 10.48 2.30
CA ASP A 118 -4.64 11.77 1.80
C ASP A 118 -5.75 12.33 2.71
N ARG A 119 -6.58 11.46 3.29
CA ARG A 119 -7.73 11.87 4.11
C ARG A 119 -7.40 12.02 5.60
N PHE A 120 -6.55 11.16 6.15
CA PHE A 120 -6.31 11.05 7.60
C PHE A 120 -4.82 11.10 7.98
N GLY A 121 -3.91 11.25 7.01
CA GLY A 121 -2.47 11.19 7.23
C GLY A 121 -1.80 12.53 7.54
N GLU A 122 -2.55 13.63 7.60
CA GLU A 122 -2.00 14.95 7.95
C GLU A 122 -1.30 14.89 9.32
N GLY A 123 -0.09 15.45 9.40
CA GLY A 123 0.73 15.46 10.62
C GLY A 123 1.40 14.13 10.99
N THR A 124 1.05 13.02 10.35
CA THR A 124 1.65 11.69 10.68
C THR A 124 3.07 11.50 10.12
N GLY A 125 3.42 12.25 9.07
CA GLY A 125 4.69 12.06 8.35
C GLY A 125 4.73 10.82 7.43
N LEU A 126 3.62 10.08 7.31
CA LEU A 126 3.53 8.91 6.44
C LEU A 126 3.55 9.25 4.94
N VAL A 127 3.26 10.50 4.58
CA VAL A 127 3.40 11.04 3.24
C VAL A 127 4.56 12.05 3.25
N PRO A 128 5.64 11.80 2.50
CA PRO A 128 6.72 12.79 2.38
C PRO A 128 6.21 14.07 1.71
N PRO A 129 6.80 15.24 2.00
CA PRO A 129 6.35 16.50 1.41
C PRO A 129 6.59 16.49 -0.10
N ARG A 130 5.56 16.82 -0.87
CA ARG A 130 5.64 16.89 -2.34
C ARG A 130 6.70 17.88 -2.82
N TYR A 131 6.82 19.01 -2.14
CA TYR A 131 7.76 20.08 -2.48
C TYR A 131 8.63 20.43 -1.28
N ALA A 132 9.85 20.91 -1.54
CA ALA A 132 10.75 21.39 -0.49
C ALA A 132 10.16 22.63 0.22
N PRO A 133 10.46 22.85 1.50
CA PRO A 133 9.97 24.02 2.24
C PRO A 133 10.39 25.36 1.61
N GLY A 134 9.44 26.29 1.46
CA GLY A 134 9.67 27.68 1.00
C GLY A 134 8.57 28.21 0.07
N ASP A 135 7.98 29.36 0.41
CA ASP A 135 6.91 30.18 -0.21
C ASP A 135 5.71 29.55 -0.96
N ALA A 136 4.54 30.09 -0.65
CA ALA A 136 3.19 29.50 -0.64
C ALA A 136 2.55 29.10 -1.98
N ALA A 137 3.22 29.25 -3.11
CA ALA A 137 2.66 28.98 -4.43
C ALA A 137 3.47 27.90 -5.15
N ASN A 138 3.56 26.71 -4.56
CA ASN A 138 4.33 25.56 -5.05
C ASN A 138 3.93 25.02 -6.46
N GLU A 139 3.18 25.79 -7.24
CA GLU A 139 2.92 25.56 -8.67
C GLU A 139 4.20 25.82 -9.48
N GLY A 140 4.69 24.79 -10.18
CA GLY A 140 5.85 24.86 -11.07
C GLY A 140 7.19 24.45 -10.47
N LYS A 141 7.25 24.03 -9.20
CA LYS A 141 8.47 23.45 -8.60
C LYS A 141 8.58 21.96 -8.90
N LYS A 142 9.81 21.46 -9.00
CA LYS A 142 10.10 20.02 -9.10
C LYS A 142 9.74 19.32 -7.79
N GLU A 143 9.09 18.18 -7.87
CA GLU A 143 8.78 17.35 -6.71
C GLU A 143 10.05 16.82 -6.01
N THR A 144 9.95 16.59 -4.71
CA THR A 144 11.03 15.97 -3.95
C THR A 144 11.25 14.53 -4.40
N GLU A 145 12.49 14.06 -4.32
CA GLU A 145 12.81 12.66 -4.64
C GLU A 145 12.05 11.69 -3.71
N ALA A 146 11.94 12.02 -2.42
CA ALA A 146 11.18 11.24 -1.44
C ALA A 146 9.72 11.04 -1.88
N TRP A 147 9.06 12.10 -2.32
CA TRP A 147 7.68 12.03 -2.81
C TRP A 147 7.56 11.28 -4.13
N MET A 148 8.48 11.48 -5.07
CA MET A 148 8.48 10.71 -6.33
C MET A 148 8.67 9.21 -6.09
N ARG A 149 9.56 8.82 -5.17
CA ARG A 149 9.72 7.42 -4.73
C ARG A 149 8.46 6.90 -4.07
N TYR A 150 7.85 7.68 -3.18
CA TYR A 150 6.60 7.32 -2.51
C TYR A 150 5.50 7.00 -3.54
N GLN A 151 5.25 7.92 -4.48
CA GLN A 151 4.25 7.72 -5.54
C GLN A 151 4.57 6.49 -6.39
N HIS A 152 5.82 6.32 -6.81
CA HIS A 152 6.22 5.14 -7.58
C HIS A 152 5.97 3.84 -6.82
N LEU A 153 6.32 3.79 -5.53
CA LEU A 153 6.22 2.58 -4.71
C LEU A 153 4.77 2.17 -4.43
N LEU A 154 3.83 3.12 -4.38
CA LEU A 154 2.39 2.82 -4.28
C LEU A 154 1.88 1.95 -5.44
N HIS A 155 2.48 2.09 -6.62
CA HIS A 155 2.14 1.30 -7.80
C HIS A 155 3.06 0.09 -8.01
N TYR A 156 4.36 0.26 -7.77
CA TYR A 156 5.40 -0.76 -7.96
C TYR A 156 5.11 -2.05 -7.17
N ALA A 157 4.59 -1.93 -5.95
CA ALA A 157 4.30 -3.07 -5.09
C ALA A 157 3.43 -4.13 -5.79
N GLU A 158 2.32 -3.72 -6.41
CA GLU A 158 1.40 -4.63 -7.12
C GLU A 158 1.71 -4.76 -8.60
N GLY A 159 2.11 -3.67 -9.27
CA GLY A 159 2.32 -3.64 -10.72
C GLY A 159 3.61 -4.30 -11.18
N SER A 160 4.61 -4.44 -10.29
CA SER A 160 5.95 -4.91 -10.67
C SER A 160 6.46 -6.05 -9.79
N LEU A 161 6.43 -5.89 -8.45
CA LEU A 161 7.04 -6.87 -7.56
C LEU A 161 6.17 -8.10 -7.29
N MET A 162 4.86 -7.92 -7.11
CA MET A 162 3.96 -9.05 -6.83
C MET A 162 3.77 -10.08 -7.96
N PRO A 163 3.79 -9.72 -9.27
CA PRO A 163 3.67 -10.70 -10.35
C PRO A 163 4.71 -11.84 -10.33
N PRO A 164 6.03 -11.58 -10.29
CA PRO A 164 7.01 -12.67 -10.19
C PRO A 164 6.89 -13.42 -8.85
N LEU A 165 6.51 -12.75 -7.77
CA LEU A 165 6.27 -13.40 -6.48
C LEU A 165 5.01 -14.29 -6.47
N LEU A 166 4.00 -14.01 -7.29
CA LEU A 166 2.84 -14.88 -7.46
C LEU A 166 3.25 -16.14 -8.23
N VAL A 167 4.05 -16.00 -9.29
CA VAL A 167 4.59 -17.16 -10.00
C VAL A 167 5.46 -18.00 -9.06
N ALA A 168 6.33 -17.37 -8.26
CA ALA A 168 7.13 -18.07 -7.25
C ALA A 168 6.27 -18.87 -6.27
N LEU A 169 5.16 -18.31 -5.79
CA LEU A 169 4.21 -19.01 -4.93
C LEU A 169 3.61 -20.24 -5.62
N ILE A 170 3.19 -20.13 -6.88
CA ILE A 170 2.62 -21.25 -7.63
C ILE A 170 3.68 -22.37 -7.78
N LEU A 171 4.91 -22.00 -8.15
CA LEU A 171 6.01 -22.97 -8.28
C LEU A 171 6.37 -23.62 -6.95
N SER A 172 6.30 -22.90 -5.82
CA SER A 172 6.60 -23.46 -4.51
C SER A 172 5.54 -24.48 -4.09
N ILE A 173 4.26 -24.25 -4.41
CA ILE A 173 3.17 -25.20 -4.22
C ILE A 173 3.41 -26.48 -5.05
N MET A 174 3.86 -26.35 -6.31
CA MET A 174 4.21 -27.49 -7.18
C MET A 174 5.35 -28.36 -6.62
N LYS A 175 6.19 -27.82 -5.74
CA LYS A 175 7.24 -28.58 -5.05
C LYS A 175 6.85 -29.05 -3.65
N GLY A 176 5.65 -28.67 -3.20
CA GLY A 176 5.13 -28.96 -1.87
C GLY A 176 4.74 -30.44 -1.65
N PRO A 177 4.40 -30.81 -0.41
CA PRO A 177 4.10 -32.20 -0.03
C PRO A 177 2.77 -32.72 -0.59
N LYS A 178 1.89 -31.84 -1.08
CA LYS A 178 0.59 -32.21 -1.67
C LYS A 178 0.72 -32.88 -3.05
N ILE A 179 1.89 -32.84 -3.68
CA ILE A 179 2.13 -33.47 -4.99
C ILE A 179 2.53 -34.94 -4.80
N PRO A 180 1.81 -35.92 -5.39
CA PRO A 180 2.13 -37.33 -5.27
C PRO A 180 3.56 -37.67 -5.71
N PHE A 181 4.24 -38.55 -4.95
CA PHE A 181 5.67 -38.81 -5.12
C PHE A 181 6.05 -39.29 -6.54
N PHE A 182 5.15 -40.02 -7.21
CA PHE A 182 5.42 -40.61 -8.52
C PHE A 182 5.40 -39.60 -9.67
N ILE A 183 4.69 -38.47 -9.56
CA ILE A 183 4.74 -37.36 -10.55
C ILE A 183 5.71 -36.24 -10.14
N ARG A 184 6.11 -36.21 -8.86
CA ARG A 184 6.94 -35.15 -8.28
C ARG A 184 8.25 -34.87 -9.04
N PRO A 185 8.99 -35.85 -9.59
CA PRO A 185 10.20 -35.56 -10.37
C PRO A 185 9.94 -34.70 -11.61
N VAL A 186 8.88 -35.02 -12.36
CA VAL A 186 8.52 -34.30 -13.59
C VAL A 186 8.02 -32.90 -13.27
N VAL A 187 7.10 -32.79 -12.32
CA VAL A 187 6.55 -31.49 -11.86
C VAL A 187 7.67 -30.60 -11.30
N GLY A 188 8.60 -31.19 -10.52
CA GLY A 188 9.77 -30.49 -9.99
C GLY A 188 10.68 -29.94 -11.07
N ALA A 189 10.98 -30.72 -12.12
CA ALA A 189 11.82 -30.29 -13.22
C ALA A 189 11.21 -29.12 -14.03
N VAL A 190 9.87 -29.13 -14.24
CA VAL A 190 9.16 -28.01 -14.87
C VAL A 190 9.24 -26.76 -13.99
N ALA A 191 9.01 -26.91 -12.68
CA ALA A 191 9.10 -25.80 -11.74
C ALA A 191 10.53 -25.21 -11.67
N ASP A 192 11.56 -26.06 -11.69
CA ASP A 192 12.98 -25.63 -11.76
C ASP A 192 13.26 -24.82 -13.03
N LYS A 193 12.76 -25.28 -14.18
CA LYS A 193 12.96 -24.57 -15.44
C LYS A 193 12.28 -23.20 -15.43
N LEU A 194 11.02 -23.12 -15.01
CA LEU A 194 10.28 -21.86 -14.91
C LEU A 194 10.91 -20.90 -13.90
N TYR A 195 11.38 -21.44 -12.77
CA TYR A 195 12.14 -20.66 -11.80
C TYR A 195 13.39 -20.04 -12.44
N ALA A 196 14.21 -20.85 -13.13
CA ALA A 196 15.46 -20.39 -13.71
C ALA A 196 15.28 -19.35 -14.84
N VAL A 197 14.26 -19.51 -15.69
CA VAL A 197 14.09 -18.64 -16.87
C VAL A 197 13.24 -17.39 -16.61
N PHE A 198 12.36 -17.43 -15.61
CA PHE A 198 11.43 -16.32 -15.34
C PHE A 198 11.60 -15.76 -13.93
N VAL A 199 11.40 -16.56 -12.89
CA VAL A 199 11.36 -16.04 -11.51
C VAL A 199 12.72 -15.50 -11.07
N ARG A 200 13.77 -16.31 -11.15
CA ARG A 200 15.12 -15.94 -10.69
C ARG A 200 15.63 -14.64 -11.32
N PRO A 201 15.68 -14.46 -12.65
CA PRO A 201 16.21 -13.23 -13.24
C PRO A 201 15.33 -11.99 -12.95
N ASN A 202 14.00 -12.14 -12.83
CA ASN A 202 13.15 -11.02 -12.41
C ASN A 202 13.40 -10.66 -10.94
N MET A 203 13.45 -11.65 -10.06
CA MET A 203 13.73 -11.41 -8.64
C MET A 203 15.11 -10.82 -8.42
N GLU A 204 16.13 -11.25 -9.16
CA GLU A 204 17.48 -10.66 -9.13
C GLU A 204 17.46 -9.16 -9.46
N LYS A 205 16.71 -8.76 -10.50
CA LYS A 205 16.52 -7.35 -10.85
C LYS A 205 15.78 -6.57 -9.77
N HIS A 206 14.67 -7.12 -9.25
CA HIS A 206 13.88 -6.44 -8.23
C HIS A 206 14.63 -6.26 -6.91
N LEU A 207 15.35 -7.30 -6.47
CA LEU A 207 16.14 -7.24 -5.24
C LEU A 207 17.33 -6.29 -5.39
N ALA A 208 18.02 -6.30 -6.53
CA ALA A 208 19.08 -5.35 -6.82
C ALA A 208 18.57 -3.89 -6.87
N PHE A 209 17.41 -3.67 -7.50
CA PHE A 209 16.78 -2.36 -7.54
C PHE A 209 16.40 -1.86 -6.14
N LEU A 210 15.82 -2.71 -5.30
CA LEU A 210 15.44 -2.34 -3.93
C LEU A 210 16.66 -2.11 -3.03
N GLU A 211 17.72 -2.92 -3.17
CA GLU A 211 19.02 -2.68 -2.52
C GLU A 211 19.58 -1.32 -2.92
N GLN A 212 19.53 -0.97 -4.21
CA GLN A 212 19.97 0.32 -4.72
C GLN A 212 19.10 1.48 -4.23
N LEU A 213 17.77 1.31 -4.12
CA LEU A 213 16.90 2.32 -3.55
C LEU A 213 17.29 2.63 -2.09
N LEU A 214 17.65 1.61 -1.31
CA LEU A 214 18.12 1.80 0.06
C LEU A 214 19.52 2.41 0.11
N ASP A 215 20.41 2.07 -0.83
CA ASP A 215 21.73 2.70 -0.95
C ASP A 215 21.64 4.19 -1.26
N THR A 216 20.68 4.56 -2.10
CA THR A 216 20.46 5.94 -2.58
C THR A 216 19.29 6.63 -1.86
N ALA A 217 18.86 6.13 -0.70
CA ALA A 217 17.71 6.68 0.01
C ALA A 217 17.86 8.20 0.21
N PRO A 218 16.80 9.01 -0.02
CA PRO A 218 16.86 10.45 0.20
C PRO A 218 17.41 10.77 1.59
N SER A 219 18.31 11.75 1.65
CA SER A 219 19.01 12.13 2.89
C SER A 219 19.86 11.01 3.54
N GLY A 220 20.16 9.92 2.82
CA GLY A 220 20.89 8.76 3.34
C GLY A 220 20.13 7.99 4.42
N GLY A 221 18.80 8.13 4.45
CA GLY A 221 17.95 7.57 5.48
C GLY A 221 17.78 6.04 5.41
N PRO A 222 17.23 5.42 6.46
CA PRO A 222 17.12 3.97 6.52
C PRO A 222 15.91 3.40 5.74
N TYR A 223 14.99 4.23 5.24
CA TYR A 223 13.75 3.83 4.57
C TYR A 223 13.80 4.11 3.06
N LEU A 224 12.86 3.53 2.30
CA LEU A 224 12.86 3.65 0.83
C LEU A 224 12.69 5.09 0.35
N CYS A 225 11.94 5.89 1.12
CA CYS A 225 11.63 7.28 0.81
C CYS A 225 12.48 8.29 1.60
N GLY A 226 13.32 7.86 2.53
CA GLY A 226 14.25 8.74 3.24
C GLY A 226 14.48 8.35 4.70
N ASP A 227 14.51 9.35 5.58
CA ASP A 227 14.87 9.23 6.99
C ASP A 227 13.75 8.64 7.87
N LYS A 228 12.50 8.76 7.44
CA LYS A 228 11.30 8.35 8.19
C LYS A 228 10.51 7.26 7.47
N LEU A 229 9.80 6.46 8.27
CA LEU A 229 8.82 5.50 7.78
C LEU A 229 7.72 6.24 7.00
N THR A 230 7.37 5.73 5.83
CA THR A 230 6.24 6.22 5.02
C THR A 230 5.21 5.13 4.76
N ALA A 231 4.03 5.51 4.28
CA ALA A 231 3.03 4.52 3.89
C ALA A 231 3.49 3.64 2.70
N ALA A 232 4.46 4.10 1.90
CA ALA A 232 5.10 3.26 0.88
C ALA A 232 5.90 2.11 1.50
N ASP A 233 6.63 2.35 2.60
CA ASP A 233 7.34 1.30 3.33
C ASP A 233 6.37 0.27 3.92
N ILE A 234 5.27 0.74 4.51
CA ILE A 234 4.19 -0.13 5.02
C ILE A 234 3.59 -0.96 3.89
N LEU A 235 3.28 -0.35 2.74
CA LEU A 235 2.73 -1.07 1.58
C LEU A 235 3.70 -2.13 1.04
N MET A 236 5.00 -1.81 1.01
CA MET A 236 6.09 -2.67 0.56
C MET A 236 6.44 -3.79 1.54
N SER A 237 6.07 -3.67 2.81
CA SER A 237 6.37 -4.68 3.83
C SER A 237 5.88 -6.08 3.44
N TYR A 238 4.63 -6.21 3.01
CA TYR A 238 4.04 -7.51 2.66
C TYR A 238 4.79 -8.21 1.52
N PRO A 239 4.97 -7.63 0.32
CA PRO A 239 5.70 -8.33 -0.74
C PRO A 239 7.10 -8.73 -0.30
N LEU A 240 7.82 -7.87 0.43
CA LEU A 240 9.18 -8.14 0.90
C LEU A 240 9.27 -9.27 1.93
N LEU A 241 8.38 -9.29 2.92
CA LEU A 241 8.29 -10.37 3.90
C LEU A 241 7.99 -11.72 3.25
N THR A 242 7.28 -11.72 2.12
CA THR A 242 6.99 -12.95 1.37
C THR A 242 8.09 -13.41 0.41
N VAL A 243 9.15 -12.61 0.17
CA VAL A 243 10.23 -13.00 -0.74
C VAL A 243 10.91 -14.27 -0.26
N ARG A 244 11.45 -14.28 0.97
CA ARG A 244 12.19 -15.43 1.51
C ARG A 244 11.32 -16.70 1.56
N PRO A 245 10.12 -16.70 2.15
CA PRO A 245 9.26 -17.90 2.19
C PRO A 245 8.89 -18.46 0.80
N ARG A 246 8.76 -17.60 -0.21
CA ARG A 246 8.39 -18.03 -1.58
C ARG A 246 9.58 -18.51 -2.40
N LEU A 247 10.77 -17.95 -2.19
CA LEU A 247 11.96 -18.30 -2.98
C LEU A 247 12.80 -19.41 -2.35
N GLN A 248 12.88 -19.52 -1.02
CA GLN A 248 13.68 -20.57 -0.37
C GLN A 248 13.38 -22.00 -0.86
N PRO A 249 12.10 -22.42 -1.04
CA PRO A 249 11.80 -23.76 -1.58
C PRO A 249 12.24 -23.96 -3.03
N LEU A 250 12.37 -22.87 -3.79
CA LEU A 250 12.80 -22.89 -5.20
C LEU A 250 14.31 -22.82 -5.33
N GLU A 251 14.97 -22.18 -4.38
CA GLU A 251 16.38 -21.83 -4.41
C GLU A 251 17.25 -22.67 -3.47
N SER A 252 16.89 -23.92 -3.21
CA SER A 252 17.58 -24.78 -2.25
C SER A 252 19.09 -25.02 -2.52
N LYS A 253 19.59 -24.63 -3.70
CA LYS A 253 21.01 -24.72 -4.10
C LYS A 253 21.60 -23.38 -4.61
N GLY A 254 20.85 -22.28 -4.51
CA GLY A 254 21.29 -20.96 -4.99
C GLY A 254 21.67 -19.99 -3.87
N LYS A 255 22.03 -18.77 -4.25
CA LYS A 255 22.55 -17.71 -3.37
C LYS A 255 21.94 -16.32 -3.63
N LEU A 256 20.86 -16.24 -4.40
CA LEU A 256 20.12 -15.01 -4.71
C LEU A 256 19.79 -14.27 -3.42
N LEU A 257 19.29 -14.96 -2.41
CA LEU A 257 18.94 -14.34 -1.13
C LEU A 257 20.15 -13.88 -0.29
N GLU A 258 21.40 -14.19 -0.67
CA GLU A 258 22.60 -13.78 0.09
C GLU A 258 23.12 -12.38 -0.32
N GLY A 259 22.72 -11.87 -1.50
CA GLY A 259 23.37 -10.72 -2.13
C GLY A 259 22.86 -9.32 -1.75
N TYR A 260 21.91 -9.20 -0.81
CA TYR A 260 21.16 -7.94 -0.58
C TYR A 260 21.10 -7.55 0.92
N PRO A 261 22.25 -7.27 1.55
CA PRO A 261 22.32 -7.06 2.99
C PRO A 261 21.53 -5.83 3.46
N LYS A 262 21.49 -4.73 2.70
CA LYS A 262 20.73 -3.54 3.11
C LYS A 262 19.23 -3.79 3.05
N LEU A 263 18.77 -4.48 2.00
CA LEU A 263 17.38 -4.89 1.86
C LEU A 263 16.94 -5.77 3.01
N TRP A 264 17.76 -6.75 3.41
CA TRP A 264 17.42 -7.61 4.53
C TRP A 264 17.45 -6.89 5.87
N ALA A 265 18.44 -6.02 6.10
CA ALA A 265 18.45 -5.17 7.29
C ALA A 265 17.22 -4.23 7.34
N TYR A 266 16.75 -3.78 6.17
CA TYR A 266 15.53 -2.99 6.05
C TYR A 266 14.28 -3.81 6.37
N VAL A 267 14.14 -5.03 5.84
CA VAL A 267 13.02 -5.93 6.18
C VAL A 267 13.00 -6.22 7.68
N ASP A 268 14.15 -6.55 8.27
CA ASP A 268 14.28 -6.80 9.71
C ASP A 268 13.95 -5.54 10.55
N ARG A 269 14.10 -4.34 9.97
CA ARG A 269 13.71 -3.07 10.61
C ARG A 269 12.20 -2.88 10.57
N LEU A 270 11.54 -3.14 9.44
CA LEU A 270 10.09 -3.02 9.30
C LEU A 270 9.35 -3.85 10.36
N GLU A 271 9.81 -5.08 10.62
CA GLU A 271 9.21 -5.95 11.65
C GLU A 271 9.42 -5.44 13.09
N LYS A 272 10.39 -4.55 13.30
CA LYS A 272 10.70 -3.94 14.60
C LYS A 272 9.96 -2.63 14.83
N GLU A 273 9.33 -2.06 13.82
CA GLU A 273 8.53 -0.84 13.96
C GLU A 273 7.39 -1.07 14.96
N GLU A 274 7.14 -0.06 15.80
CA GLU A 274 6.15 -0.19 16.87
C GLU A 274 4.73 -0.35 16.30
N GLY A 275 4.39 0.31 15.20
CA GLY A 275 3.09 0.08 14.55
C GLY A 275 2.95 -1.31 13.93
N TYR A 276 4.04 -1.91 13.43
CA TYR A 276 4.01 -3.29 12.96
C TYR A 276 3.69 -4.24 14.12
N LYS A 277 4.37 -4.07 15.26
CA LYS A 277 4.09 -4.86 16.48
C LYS A 277 2.67 -4.67 16.99
N ARG A 278 2.15 -3.43 16.99
CA ARG A 278 0.74 -3.14 17.33
C ARG A 278 -0.22 -3.89 16.41
N ALA A 279 0.04 -3.86 15.10
CA ALA A 279 -0.77 -4.55 14.10
C ALA A 279 -0.77 -6.06 14.29
N MET A 280 0.39 -6.67 14.54
CA MET A 280 0.48 -8.11 14.81
C MET A 280 -0.28 -8.49 16.08
N LYS A 281 -0.07 -7.74 17.18
CA LYS A 281 -0.79 -7.95 18.44
C LYS A 281 -2.30 -7.78 18.29
N ARG A 282 -2.74 -6.82 17.47
CA ARG A 282 -4.16 -6.64 17.14
C ARG A 282 -4.71 -7.88 16.46
N MET A 283 -4.02 -8.40 15.44
CA MET A 283 -4.48 -9.58 14.72
C MET A 283 -4.46 -10.85 15.58
N GLU A 284 -3.45 -11.03 16.43
CA GLU A 284 -3.41 -12.12 17.42
C GLU A 284 -4.63 -12.09 18.35
N LYS A 285 -5.01 -10.90 18.85
CA LYS A 285 -6.20 -10.74 19.70
C LYS A 285 -7.48 -11.07 18.95
N VAL A 286 -7.65 -10.58 17.72
CA VAL A 286 -8.87 -10.79 16.94
C VAL A 286 -8.99 -12.27 16.53
N GLU A 287 -7.92 -12.90 16.04
CA GLU A 287 -7.94 -14.34 15.69
C GLU A 287 -8.06 -15.24 16.93
N GLY A 288 -7.39 -14.92 18.04
CA GLY A 288 -7.45 -15.67 19.29
C GLY A 288 -8.84 -15.65 19.94
N THR A 289 -9.56 -14.53 19.85
CA THR A 289 -10.95 -14.40 20.36
C THR A 289 -11.92 -15.32 19.61
N ILE A 290 -11.65 -15.63 18.35
CA ILE A 290 -12.49 -16.52 17.53
C ILE A 290 -12.19 -17.99 17.80
N ARG A 291 -10.91 -18.37 17.98
CA ARG A 291 -10.53 -19.76 18.28
C ARG A 291 -10.97 -20.25 19.67
N GLY A 292 -11.32 -19.33 20.57
CA GLY A 292 -11.84 -19.63 21.91
C GLY A 292 -13.37 -19.74 22.00
N LYS A 293 -14.09 -19.65 20.87
CA LYS A 293 -15.53 -19.89 20.75
C LYS A 293 -15.78 -21.16 19.95
#